data_AF-A0A3S2I7B1-F1
#
_entry.id   AF-A0A3S2I7B1-F1
#
_cell.length_a   1.000
_cell.length_b   1.000
_cell.length_c   1.000
_cell.angle_alpha   90.00
_cell.angle_beta   90.00
_cell.angle_gamma   90.00
#
_symmetry.space_group_name_H-M   'P 1'
#
loop_
_entity.id
_entity.type
_entity.pdbx_description
1 polymer ?
#
loop_
_entity_poly.entity_id
_entity_poly.type
_entity_poly.pdbx_seq_one_letter_code
_entity_poly.pdbx_strand_id
1 'polypeptide(L)'
;MAISDVAGPLPFDWRLAARRILRSPVTTIAMIAAGILCGLYYPDFAHAISPVAQLYLNFLKMVVLPYLVSSVIFSITAMVQDPKSVRYLGKVGMAVLVVSFLAVLVSGTLSLILQPGQIENPQSRIELGEFINSQGSVSTDLAFPFQPPPSNGDPSGGHSILLDLVPNNVFNALASGQTIQVLLFCLLFGLAMGKIPQPSSMSLTQALNAVYRACTV
;
A
#
# COMPACT_ATOMS: atom_id res chain seq x y z
N MET A 1 29.31 55.70 18.26
CA MET A 1 29.37 55.08 19.60
C MET A 1 28.58 53.78 19.51
N ALA A 2 29.32 52.66 19.44
CA ALA A 2 28.76 51.33 19.26
C ALA A 2 28.10 50.87 20.56
N ILE A 3 26.85 50.43 20.48
CA ILE A 3 26.21 49.66 21.53
C ILE A 3 26.08 48.25 20.96
N SER A 4 27.04 47.41 21.32
CA SER A 4 27.00 45.97 21.08
C SER A 4 25.95 45.37 22.01
N ASP A 5 24.74 45.13 21.50
CA ASP A 5 23.80 44.23 22.17
C ASP A 5 24.36 42.81 22.08
N VAL A 6 24.93 42.38 23.20
CA VAL A 6 25.31 40.99 23.45
C VAL A 6 24.02 40.18 23.49
N ALA A 7 23.64 39.59 22.35
CA ALA A 7 22.62 38.56 22.29
C ALA A 7 23.14 37.34 23.08
N GLY A 8 22.68 37.21 24.33
CA GLY A 8 22.90 35.99 25.12
C GLY A 8 22.34 34.77 24.38
N PRO A 9 22.88 33.57 24.61
CA PRO A 9 22.39 32.36 23.95
C PRO A 9 20.92 32.15 24.32
N LEU A 10 20.05 32.10 23.31
CA LEU A 10 18.65 31.73 23.48
C LEU A 10 18.58 30.43 24.29
N PRO A 11 17.69 30.32 25.30
CA PRO A 11 17.55 29.08 26.07
C PRO A 11 17.27 27.93 25.09
N PHE A 12 18.01 26.84 25.24
CA PHE A 12 17.85 25.65 24.41
C PHE A 12 16.47 25.04 24.67
N ASP A 13 15.49 25.42 23.85
CA ASP A 13 14.15 24.87 23.90
C ASP A 13 14.17 23.43 23.38
N TRP A 14 14.37 22.47 24.30
CA TRP A 14 14.41 21.03 24.00
C TRP A 14 13.16 20.55 23.26
N ARG A 15 12.02 21.24 23.42
CA ARG A 15 10.75 20.98 22.71
C ARG A 15 10.83 21.32 21.21
N LEU A 16 11.53 22.39 20.85
CA LEU A 16 11.76 22.78 19.44
C LEU A 16 12.79 21.87 18.79
N ALA A 17 13.85 21.49 19.52
CA ALA A 17 14.83 20.52 19.07
C ALA A 17 14.23 19.11 18.90
N ALA A 18 13.41 18.65 19.85
CA ALA A 18 12.70 17.37 19.76
C ALA A 18 11.71 17.34 18.59
N ARG A 19 10.97 18.44 18.34
CA ARG A 19 10.09 18.55 17.16
C ARG A 19 10.86 18.50 15.84
N ARG A 20 12.07 19.08 15.80
CA ARG A 20 12.94 19.03 14.61
C ARG A 20 13.54 17.63 14.43
N ILE A 21 13.92 16.96 15.51
CA ILE A 21 14.45 15.59 15.49
C ILE A 21 13.38 14.60 15.04
N LEU A 22 12.16 14.64 15.62
CA LEU A 22 11.06 13.72 15.30
C LEU A 22 10.54 13.86 13.87
N ARG A 23 10.80 15.01 13.22
CA ARG A 23 10.37 15.27 11.85
C ARG A 23 11.45 14.90 10.81
N SER A 24 12.59 14.38 11.25
CA SER A 24 13.67 13.97 10.36
C SER A 24 13.50 12.52 9.90
N PRO A 25 13.82 12.18 8.64
CA PRO A 25 13.81 10.79 8.17
C PRO A 25 14.86 9.92 8.89
N VAL A 26 15.80 10.54 9.61
CA VAL A 26 16.82 9.83 10.39
C VAL A 26 16.20 9.13 11.59
N THR A 27 15.14 9.68 12.20
CA THR A 27 14.50 9.03 13.35
C THR A 27 13.78 7.75 12.97
N THR A 28 13.22 7.63 11.76
CA THR A 28 12.57 6.37 11.33
C THR A 28 13.60 5.27 11.18
N ILE A 29 14.74 5.56 10.55
CA ILE A 29 15.85 4.60 10.40
C ILE A 29 16.40 4.22 11.78
N ALA A 30 16.57 5.18 12.69
CA ALA A 30 17.04 4.91 14.05
C ALA A 30 16.06 4.03 14.84
N MET A 31 14.75 4.24 14.71
CA MET A 31 13.72 3.42 15.36
C MET A 31 13.66 2.01 14.78
N ILE A 32 13.81 1.86 13.46
CA ILE A 32 13.90 0.54 12.82
C ILE A 32 15.13 -0.22 13.32
N ALA A 33 16.30 0.42 13.33
CA ALA A 33 17.53 -0.19 13.84
C ALA A 33 17.40 -0.58 15.32
N ALA A 34 16.84 0.30 16.16
CA ALA A 34 16.58 0.01 17.57
C ALA A 34 15.60 -1.15 17.76
N GLY A 35 14.55 -1.25 16.92
CA GLY A 35 13.61 -2.37 16.92
C GLY A 35 14.28 -3.69 16.57
N ILE A 36 15.15 -3.70 15.55
CA ILE A 36 15.93 -4.89 15.17
C ILE A 36 16.87 -5.32 16.31
N LEU A 37 17.62 -4.37 16.89
CA LEU A 37 18.48 -4.64 18.06
C LEU A 37 17.67 -5.20 19.24
N CYS A 38 16.52 -4.60 19.54
CA CYS A 38 15.65 -5.09 20.61
C CYS A 38 15.16 -6.52 20.35
N GLY A 39 14.80 -6.86 19.10
CA GLY A 39 14.37 -8.20 18.70
C GLY A 39 15.47 -9.25 18.81
N LEU A 40 16.73 -8.90 18.55
CA LEU A 40 17.86 -9.82 18.64
C LEU A 40 18.33 -10.07 20.08
N TYR A 41 18.33 -9.03 20.93
CA TYR A 41 18.85 -9.13 22.29
C TYR A 41 17.78 -9.59 23.31
N TYR A 42 16.50 -9.29 23.09
CA TYR A 42 15.41 -9.61 24.03
C TYR A 42 14.16 -10.17 23.30
N PRO A 43 14.18 -11.45 22.88
CA PRO A 43 13.09 -12.07 22.10
C PRO A 43 11.77 -12.15 22.88
N ASP A 44 11.80 -12.43 24.19
CA ASP A 44 10.59 -12.51 25.02
C ASP A 44 9.83 -11.16 25.08
N PHE A 45 10.59 -10.07 25.16
CA PHE A 45 10.03 -8.72 25.13
C PHE A 45 9.45 -8.38 23.75
N ALA A 46 10.09 -8.84 22.67
CA ALA A 46 9.58 -8.65 21.31
C ALA A 46 8.24 -9.38 21.10
N HIS A 47 8.08 -10.60 21.63
CA HIS A 47 6.81 -11.31 21.58
C HIS A 47 5.71 -10.58 22.38
N ALA A 48 6.04 -9.96 23.52
CA ALA A 48 5.09 -9.16 24.28
C ALA A 48 4.59 -7.91 23.53
N ILE A 49 5.37 -7.37 22.59
CA ILE A 49 4.99 -6.22 21.74
C ILE A 49 4.14 -6.64 20.53
N SER A 50 4.17 -7.91 20.12
CA SER A 50 3.40 -8.43 18.99
C SER A 50 1.92 -7.97 18.93
N PRO A 51 1.11 -8.00 20.01
CA PRO A 51 -0.28 -7.53 19.95
C PRO A 51 -0.41 -6.04 19.60
N VAL A 52 0.55 -5.19 20.00
CA VAL A 52 0.56 -3.77 19.65
C VAL A 52 0.84 -3.59 18.16
N ALA A 53 1.77 -4.39 17.60
CA ALA A 53 2.04 -4.41 16.16
C ALA A 53 0.82 -4.90 15.36
N GLN A 54 0.13 -5.95 15.83
CA GLN A 54 -1.10 -6.44 15.20
C GLN A 54 -2.22 -5.40 15.24
N LEU A 55 -2.39 -4.69 16.36
CA LEU A 55 -3.36 -3.61 16.47
C LEU A 55 -3.08 -2.49 15.46
N TYR A 56 -1.81 -2.08 15.32
CA TYR A 56 -1.39 -1.11 14.31
C TYR A 56 -1.72 -1.58 12.89
N LEU A 57 -1.39 -2.83 12.54
CA LEU A 57 -1.69 -3.39 11.23
C LEU A 57 -3.20 -3.46 10.97
N ASN A 58 -4.01 -3.77 11.98
CA ASN A 58 -5.47 -3.78 11.85
C ASN A 58 -6.04 -2.39 11.58
N PHE A 59 -5.51 -1.35 12.24
CA PHE A 59 -5.87 0.04 11.91
C PHE A 59 -5.47 0.42 10.47
N LEU A 60 -4.30 -0.01 10.03
CA LEU A 60 -3.84 0.20 8.66
C LEU A 60 -4.80 -0.48 7.66
N LYS A 61 -5.09 -1.77 7.85
CA LYS A 61 -6.01 -2.56 7.00
C LYS A 61 -7.43 -1.94 6.96
N MET A 62 -7.91 -1.39 8.07
CA MET A 62 -9.21 -0.73 8.16
C MET A 62 -9.31 0.51 7.25
N VAL A 63 -8.22 1.27 7.10
CA VAL A 63 -8.19 2.50 6.28
C VAL A 63 -7.92 2.19 4.81
N VAL A 64 -7.11 1.16 4.50
CA VAL A 64 -6.68 0.85 3.12
C VAL A 64 -7.86 0.61 2.19
N LEU A 65 -8.80 -0.23 2.59
CA LEU A 65 -9.91 -0.63 1.73
C LEU A 65 -10.84 0.54 1.34
N PRO A 66 -11.38 1.36 2.27
CA PRO A 66 -12.18 2.54 1.91
C PRO A 66 -11.35 3.59 1.17
N TYR A 67 -10.07 3.74 1.49
CA TYR A 67 -9.14 4.62 0.77
C TYR A 67 -8.96 4.19 -0.69
N LEU A 68 -8.73 2.90 -0.95
CA LEU A 68 -8.50 2.35 -2.29
C LEU A 68 -9.74 2.55 -3.17
N VAL A 69 -10.92 2.13 -2.70
CA VAL A 69 -12.17 2.27 -3.48
C VAL A 69 -12.44 3.74 -3.81
N SER A 70 -12.33 4.62 -2.80
CA SER A 70 -12.63 6.04 -2.97
C SER A 70 -11.63 6.73 -3.88
N SER A 71 -10.33 6.48 -3.69
CA SER A 71 -9.26 7.09 -4.48
C SER A 71 -9.33 6.65 -5.94
N VAL A 72 -9.46 5.35 -6.23
CA VAL A 72 -9.48 4.84 -7.61
C VAL A 72 -10.70 5.36 -8.36
N ILE A 73 -11.91 5.25 -7.79
CA ILE A 73 -13.12 5.72 -8.47
C ILE A 73 -13.06 7.24 -8.69
N PHE A 74 -12.68 8.02 -7.66
CA PHE A 74 -12.57 9.47 -7.77
C PHE A 74 -11.52 9.89 -8.81
N SER A 75 -10.32 9.32 -8.76
CA SER A 75 -9.23 9.64 -9.69
C SER A 75 -9.59 9.34 -11.14
N ILE A 76 -10.18 8.17 -11.41
CA ILE A 76 -10.59 7.80 -12.77
C ILE A 76 -11.74 8.69 -13.25
N THR A 77 -12.74 8.95 -12.41
CA THR A 77 -13.89 9.81 -12.76
C THR A 77 -13.43 11.23 -13.11
N ALA A 78 -12.61 11.84 -12.25
CA ALA A 78 -12.07 13.19 -12.46
C ALA A 78 -11.23 13.26 -13.75
N MET A 79 -10.50 12.19 -14.05
CA MET A 79 -9.65 12.09 -15.22
C MET A 79 -10.44 11.95 -16.54
N VAL A 80 -11.53 11.18 -16.55
CA VAL A 80 -12.41 11.02 -17.72
C VAL A 80 -13.19 12.29 -18.05
N GLN A 81 -13.55 13.08 -17.04
CA GLN A 81 -14.30 14.33 -17.20
C GLN A 81 -13.47 15.45 -17.85
N ASP A 82 -12.13 15.37 -17.81
CA ASP A 82 -11.24 16.32 -18.47
C ASP A 82 -10.77 15.79 -19.85
N PRO A 83 -11.25 16.36 -20.97
CA PRO A 83 -10.90 15.90 -22.32
C PRO A 83 -9.42 16.09 -22.67
N LYS A 84 -8.70 17.02 -22.03
CA LYS A 84 -7.26 17.16 -22.22
C LYS A 84 -6.53 15.99 -21.60
N SER A 85 -6.87 15.65 -20.35
CA SER A 85 -6.28 14.54 -19.60
C SER A 85 -6.42 13.20 -20.33
N VAL A 86 -7.57 12.94 -20.98
CA VAL A 86 -7.80 11.72 -21.78
C VAL A 86 -6.82 11.58 -22.94
N ARG A 87 -6.43 12.67 -23.58
CA ARG A 87 -5.45 12.63 -24.69
C ARG A 87 -4.03 12.31 -24.20
N TYR A 88 -3.66 12.76 -23.01
CA TYR A 88 -2.34 12.49 -22.43
C TYR A 88 -2.25 11.10 -21.78
N LEU A 89 -3.39 10.50 -21.39
CA LEU A 89 -3.45 9.19 -20.74
C LEU A 89 -2.74 8.09 -21.53
N GLY A 90 -2.95 8.02 -22.85
CA GLY A 90 -2.31 6.97 -23.66
C GLY A 90 -0.78 7.04 -23.61
N LYS A 91 -0.22 8.25 -23.63
CA LYS A 91 1.24 8.45 -23.58
C LYS A 91 1.80 8.19 -22.19
N VAL A 92 1.13 8.67 -21.15
CA VAL A 92 1.54 8.46 -19.75
C VAL A 92 1.38 6.99 -19.37
N GLY A 93 0.26 6.37 -19.71
CA GLY A 93 -0.01 4.95 -19.46
C GLY A 93 1.01 4.04 -20.13
N MET A 94 1.38 4.32 -21.39
CA MET A 94 2.44 3.56 -22.06
C MET A 94 3.81 3.77 -21.39
N ALA A 95 4.15 4.99 -21.00
CA ALA A 95 5.40 5.26 -20.28
C ALA A 95 5.45 4.51 -18.94
N VAL A 96 4.36 4.52 -18.17
CA VAL A 96 4.25 3.78 -16.90
C VAL A 96 4.37 2.29 -17.14
N LEU A 97 3.65 1.72 -18.11
CA LEU A 97 3.73 0.28 -18.41
C LEU A 97 5.14 -0.16 -18.80
N VAL A 98 5.84 0.61 -19.64
CA VAL A 98 7.22 0.28 -20.05
C VAL A 98 8.17 0.35 -18.86
N VAL A 99 8.08 1.40 -18.04
CA VAL A 99 8.93 1.56 -16.84
C VAL A 99 8.65 0.47 -15.82
N SER A 100 7.37 0.15 -15.54
CA SER A 100 6.97 -0.91 -14.63
C SER A 100 7.42 -2.28 -15.14
N PHE A 101 7.27 -2.56 -16.43
CA PHE A 101 7.71 -3.82 -17.02
C PHE A 101 9.23 -4.00 -16.91
N LEU A 102 10.01 -2.95 -17.23
CA LEU A 102 11.46 -2.96 -17.06
C LEU A 102 11.86 -3.12 -15.60
N ALA A 103 11.18 -2.42 -14.68
CA ALA A 103 11.43 -2.54 -13.25
C ALA A 103 11.16 -3.96 -12.72
N VAL A 104 10.06 -4.59 -13.13
CA VAL A 104 9.71 -5.97 -12.75
C VAL A 104 10.70 -6.96 -13.36
N LEU A 105 11.13 -6.76 -14.61
CA LEU A 105 12.16 -7.60 -15.22
C LEU A 105 13.48 -7.54 -14.45
N VAL A 106 13.95 -6.34 -14.13
CA VAL A 106 15.21 -6.16 -13.38
C VAL A 106 15.07 -6.69 -11.94
N SER A 107 13.99 -6.35 -11.25
CA SER A 107 13.75 -6.82 -9.87
C SER A 107 13.55 -8.33 -9.79
N GLY A 108 12.82 -8.91 -10.75
CA GLY A 108 12.54 -10.34 -10.81
C GLY A 108 13.78 -11.16 -11.15
N THR A 109 14.56 -10.73 -12.14
CA THR A 109 15.84 -11.38 -12.47
C THR A 109 16.83 -11.30 -11.31
N LEU A 110 16.95 -10.15 -10.65
CA LEU A 110 17.82 -9.99 -9.49
C LEU A 110 17.35 -10.84 -8.29
N SER A 111 16.03 -10.94 -8.06
CA SER A 111 15.48 -11.82 -7.01
C SER A 111 15.75 -13.30 -7.27
N LEU A 112 15.67 -13.75 -8.52
CA LEU A 112 15.96 -15.14 -8.88
C LEU A 112 17.45 -15.49 -8.73
N ILE A 113 18.33 -14.51 -8.90
CA ILE A 113 19.79 -14.68 -8.75
C ILE A 113 20.20 -14.63 -7.27
N LEU A 114 19.74 -13.61 -6.53
CA LEU A 114 20.11 -13.42 -5.12
C LEU A 114 19.39 -14.39 -4.18
N GLN A 115 18.28 -14.97 -4.63
CA GLN A 115 17.45 -15.92 -3.87
C GLN A 115 17.22 -15.48 -2.42
N PRO A 116 16.75 -14.23 -2.19
CA PRO A 116 16.56 -13.72 -0.85
C PRO A 116 15.51 -14.56 -0.10
N GLY A 117 15.81 -14.96 1.13
CA GLY A 117 14.90 -15.75 1.97
C GLY A 117 15.02 -17.27 1.82
N GLN A 118 16.06 -17.78 1.16
CA GLN A 118 16.42 -19.19 1.31
C GLN A 118 16.93 -19.45 2.73
N ILE A 119 16.07 -20.03 3.54
CA ILE A 119 16.45 -20.57 4.84
C ILE A 119 16.79 -22.04 4.61
N GLU A 120 18.01 -22.46 4.93
CA GLU A 120 18.47 -23.83 4.69
C GLU A 120 17.76 -24.86 5.57
N ASN A 121 17.30 -24.42 6.76
CA ASN A 121 16.59 -25.26 7.71
C ASN A 121 15.08 -25.33 7.41
N PRO A 122 14.52 -26.51 7.05
CA PRO A 122 13.13 -26.64 6.67
C PRO A 122 12.15 -26.36 7.80
N GLN A 123 12.51 -26.61 9.07
CA GLN A 123 11.61 -26.31 10.20
C GLN A 123 11.42 -24.82 10.43
N SER A 124 12.50 -24.02 10.42
CA SER A 124 12.40 -22.56 10.51
C SER A 124 11.70 -21.92 9.32
N ARG A 125 11.70 -22.56 8.13
CA ARG A 125 10.89 -22.11 6.98
C ARG A 125 9.41 -22.29 7.22
N ILE A 126 9.02 -23.43 7.79
CA ILE A 126 7.62 -23.75 8.06
C ILE A 126 7.08 -22.85 9.17
N GLU A 127 7.83 -22.68 10.26
CA GLU A 127 7.45 -21.78 11.36
C GLU A 127 7.33 -20.33 10.90
N LEU A 128 8.29 -19.84 10.10
CA LEU A 128 8.23 -18.50 9.54
C LEU A 128 7.10 -18.37 8.51
N GLY A 129 6.92 -19.38 7.67
CA GLY A 129 5.85 -19.44 6.68
C GLY A 129 4.46 -19.44 7.31
N GLU A 130 4.29 -20.15 8.42
CA GLU A 130 3.06 -20.20 9.21
C GLU A 130 2.84 -18.87 9.94
N PHE A 131 3.87 -18.26 10.52
CA PHE A 131 3.76 -16.93 11.14
C PHE A 131 3.37 -15.85 10.11
N ILE A 132 3.94 -15.88 8.91
CA ILE A 132 3.63 -14.95 7.82
C ILE A 132 2.22 -15.20 7.24
N ASN A 133 1.81 -16.46 7.07
CA ASN A 133 0.48 -16.79 6.56
C ASN A 133 -0.62 -16.55 7.60
N SER A 134 -0.40 -16.90 8.87
CA SER A 134 -1.40 -16.80 9.95
C SER A 134 -1.68 -15.36 10.36
N GLN A 135 -0.71 -14.44 10.29
CA GLN A 135 -0.95 -13.03 10.57
C GLN A 135 -1.61 -12.28 9.40
N GLY A 136 -1.90 -13.02 8.32
CA GLY A 136 -2.02 -12.46 7.00
C GLY A 136 -0.70 -11.80 6.63
N SER A 137 -0.21 -12.07 5.43
CA SER A 137 0.72 -11.16 4.77
C SER A 137 0.36 -9.72 5.14
N VAL A 138 1.37 -8.90 5.39
CA VAL A 138 1.23 -7.45 5.46
C VAL A 138 0.78 -6.99 4.07
N SER A 139 -0.46 -7.32 3.72
CA SER A 139 -1.17 -7.05 2.49
C SER A 139 -1.73 -5.64 2.62
N THR A 140 -0.84 -4.72 2.95
CA THR A 140 -0.99 -3.33 2.61
C THR A 140 -0.64 -3.22 1.13
N ASP A 141 -1.49 -3.80 0.27
CA ASP A 141 -1.58 -3.57 -1.18
C ASP A 141 -0.31 -3.78 -2.06
N LEU A 142 0.85 -4.09 -1.47
CA LEU A 142 2.15 -4.27 -2.13
C LEU A 142 2.66 -5.70 -2.07
N ALA A 143 2.03 -6.54 -1.24
CA ALA A 143 2.28 -7.96 -1.22
C ALA A 143 1.22 -8.64 -2.09
N PHE A 144 1.64 -9.10 -3.27
CA PHE A 144 0.93 -10.17 -3.97
C PHE A 144 0.72 -11.28 -2.93
N PRO A 145 -0.53 -11.70 -2.63
CA PRO A 145 -0.72 -12.89 -1.84
C PRO A 145 0.03 -14.00 -2.59
N PHE A 146 1.05 -14.57 -1.96
CA PHE A 146 1.73 -15.78 -2.43
C PHE A 146 0.81 -17.00 -2.24
N GLN A 147 -0.47 -16.84 -2.56
CA GLN A 147 -1.38 -17.95 -2.66
C GLN A 147 -0.92 -18.74 -3.89
N PRO A 148 -0.49 -20.00 -3.74
CA PRO A 148 -0.32 -20.85 -4.91
C PRO A 148 -1.64 -20.85 -5.68
N PRO A 149 -1.62 -20.72 -7.02
CA PRO A 149 -2.83 -20.84 -7.81
C PRO A 149 -3.54 -22.13 -7.38
N PRO A 150 -4.88 -22.11 -7.19
CA PRO A 150 -5.60 -23.29 -6.74
C PRO A 150 -5.23 -24.45 -7.66
N SER A 151 -4.68 -25.51 -7.08
CA SER A 151 -4.21 -26.72 -7.76
C SER A 151 -5.38 -27.59 -8.24
N ASN A 152 -6.40 -26.95 -8.82
CA ASN A 152 -7.50 -27.62 -9.49
C ASN A 152 -7.06 -27.92 -10.92
N GLY A 153 -6.17 -28.90 -11.05
CA GLY A 153 -6.29 -30.00 -12.02
C GLY A 153 -6.53 -29.75 -13.52
N ASP A 154 -6.43 -28.53 -14.05
CA ASP A 154 -6.56 -28.31 -15.49
C ASP A 154 -5.57 -27.25 -15.99
N PRO A 155 -4.76 -27.52 -17.03
CA PRO A 155 -3.98 -26.51 -17.74
C PRO A 155 -4.91 -25.64 -18.61
N SER A 156 -6.04 -25.19 -18.05
CA SER A 156 -6.90 -24.19 -18.68
C SER A 156 -6.10 -22.90 -18.74
N GLY A 157 -5.57 -22.60 -19.94
CA GLY A 157 -4.65 -21.51 -20.24
C GLY A 157 -5.10 -20.13 -19.75
N GLY A 158 -4.33 -19.09 -20.10
CA GLY A 158 -4.47 -17.74 -19.53
C GLY A 158 -5.87 -17.07 -19.52
N HIS A 159 -6.89 -17.71 -20.11
CA HIS A 159 -8.30 -17.38 -19.95
C HIS A 159 -8.87 -17.64 -18.53
N SER A 160 -8.35 -18.63 -17.77
CA SER A 160 -8.80 -18.90 -16.38
C SER A 160 -8.48 -17.73 -15.45
N ILE A 161 -7.26 -17.19 -15.55
CA ILE A 161 -6.81 -16.00 -14.80
C ILE A 161 -7.69 -14.77 -15.14
N LEU A 162 -8.10 -14.62 -16.40
CA LEU A 162 -8.95 -13.52 -16.82
C LEU A 162 -10.37 -13.63 -16.25
N LEU A 163 -10.90 -14.85 -16.15
CA LEU A 163 -12.20 -15.12 -15.52
C LEU A 163 -12.14 -14.90 -14.00
N ASP A 164 -11.05 -15.30 -13.35
CA ASP A 164 -10.83 -15.11 -11.91
C ASP A 164 -10.63 -13.62 -11.52
N LEU A 165 -10.31 -12.77 -12.50
CA LEU A 165 -10.14 -11.33 -12.31
C LEU A 165 -11.48 -10.61 -12.12
N VAL A 166 -12.56 -11.13 -12.71
CA VAL A 166 -13.88 -10.51 -12.65
C VAL A 166 -14.65 -11.08 -11.45
N PRO A 167 -14.96 -10.27 -10.42
CA PRO A 167 -15.71 -10.76 -9.28
C PRO A 167 -17.15 -11.10 -9.67
N ASN A 168 -17.63 -12.28 -9.28
CA ASN A 168 -19.06 -12.63 -9.37
C ASN A 168 -19.90 -11.74 -8.42
N ASN A 169 -19.31 -11.23 -7.35
CA ASN A 169 -19.94 -10.29 -6.42
C ASN A 169 -18.90 -9.32 -5.82
N VAL A 170 -19.10 -8.03 -6.07
CA VAL A 170 -18.18 -6.97 -5.63
C VAL A 170 -18.16 -6.79 -4.12
N PHE A 171 -19.31 -6.89 -3.45
CA PHE A 171 -19.40 -6.76 -1.99
C PHE A 171 -18.70 -7.92 -1.29
N ASN A 172 -18.80 -9.13 -1.84
CA ASN A 172 -18.08 -10.29 -1.33
C ASN A 172 -16.57 -10.13 -1.54
N ALA A 173 -16.13 -9.67 -2.71
CA ALA A 173 -14.72 -9.40 -3.00
C ALA A 173 -14.16 -8.31 -2.06
N LEU A 174 -14.96 -7.28 -1.78
CA LEU A 174 -14.64 -6.22 -0.83
C LEU A 174 -14.51 -6.75 0.60
N ALA A 175 -15.47 -7.54 1.06
CA ALA A 175 -15.45 -8.13 2.41
C ALA A 175 -14.33 -9.17 2.59
N SER A 176 -14.01 -9.91 1.53
CA SER A 176 -12.97 -10.95 1.54
C SER A 176 -11.57 -10.40 1.29
N GLY A 177 -11.41 -9.09 1.09
CA GLY A 177 -10.10 -8.47 0.83
C GLY A 177 -9.47 -8.87 -0.51
N GLN A 178 -10.28 -9.22 -1.52
CA GLN A 178 -9.80 -9.57 -2.86
C GLN A 178 -9.44 -8.32 -3.65
N THR A 179 -8.30 -7.70 -3.33
CA THR A 179 -7.94 -6.35 -3.79
C THR A 179 -7.91 -6.21 -5.31
N ILE A 180 -7.34 -7.17 -6.04
CA ILE A 180 -7.24 -7.10 -7.51
C ILE A 180 -8.64 -7.01 -8.14
N GLN A 181 -9.59 -7.84 -7.67
CA GLN A 181 -10.96 -7.85 -8.18
C GLN A 181 -11.70 -6.55 -7.85
N VAL A 182 -11.51 -6.04 -6.62
CA VAL A 182 -12.05 -4.75 -6.19
C VAL A 182 -11.49 -3.61 -7.05
N LEU A 183 -10.19 -3.62 -7.35
CA LEU A 183 -9.52 -2.60 -8.16
C LEU A 183 -10.04 -2.60 -9.59
N LEU A 184 -10.23 -3.78 -10.20
CA LEU A 184 -10.84 -3.90 -11.52
C LEU A 184 -12.26 -3.31 -11.53
N PHE A 185 -13.09 -3.66 -10.55
CA PHE A 185 -14.42 -3.08 -10.42
C PHE A 185 -14.36 -1.54 -10.30
N CYS A 186 -13.51 -1.01 -9.42
CA CYS A 186 -13.37 0.43 -9.21
C CYS A 186 -12.93 1.18 -10.47
N LEU A 187 -12.03 0.57 -11.25
CA LEU A 187 -11.58 1.10 -12.54
C LEU A 187 -12.75 1.21 -13.53
N LEU A 188 -13.49 0.10 -13.74
CA LEU A 188 -14.62 0.07 -14.67
C LEU A 188 -15.76 0.99 -14.22
N PHE A 189 -16.06 0.99 -12.92
CA PHE A 189 -17.07 1.86 -12.34
C PHE A 189 -16.69 3.33 -12.48
N GLY A 190 -15.45 3.71 -12.19
CA GLY A 190 -14.95 5.07 -12.40
C GLY A 190 -15.01 5.53 -13.86
N LEU A 191 -14.70 4.64 -14.82
CA LEU A 191 -14.83 4.94 -16.25
C LEU A 191 -16.29 5.18 -16.65
N ALA A 192 -17.22 4.35 -16.17
CA ALA A 192 -18.65 4.51 -16.42
C ALA A 192 -19.19 5.80 -15.76
N MET A 193 -18.80 6.07 -14.52
CA MET A 193 -19.15 7.26 -13.75
C MET A 193 -18.70 8.55 -14.46
N GLY A 194 -17.50 8.55 -15.04
CA GLY A 194 -16.96 9.68 -15.80
C GLY A 194 -17.73 10.00 -17.09
N LYS A 195 -18.52 9.06 -17.61
CA LYS A 195 -19.36 9.23 -18.80
C LYS A 195 -20.75 9.81 -18.47
N ILE A 196 -21.15 9.80 -17.20
CA ILE A 196 -22.46 10.30 -16.74
C ILE A 196 -22.44 11.84 -16.73
N PRO A 197 -23.53 12.53 -17.12
CA PRO A 197 -23.63 13.98 -17.02
C PRO A 197 -23.31 14.50 -15.61
N GLN A 198 -22.53 15.58 -15.55
CA GLN A 198 -22.04 16.23 -14.33
C GLN A 198 -23.06 16.41 -13.18
N PRO A 199 -24.30 16.87 -13.40
CA PRO A 199 -25.24 17.07 -12.29
C PRO A 199 -25.58 15.77 -11.55
N SER A 200 -25.56 14.62 -12.23
CA SER A 200 -25.88 13.33 -11.62
C SER A 200 -24.65 12.68 -10.96
N SER A 201 -23.45 12.91 -11.49
CA SER A 201 -22.21 12.32 -10.96
C SER A 201 -21.58 13.13 -9.82
N MET A 202 -21.92 14.42 -9.68
CA MET A 202 -21.33 15.33 -8.71
C MET A 202 -21.51 14.86 -7.25
N SER A 203 -22.71 14.43 -6.85
CA SER A 203 -23.00 14.04 -5.46
C SER A 203 -22.14 12.86 -4.98
N LEU A 204 -22.05 11.80 -5.80
CA LEU A 204 -21.24 10.63 -5.46
C LEU A 204 -19.74 10.94 -5.57
N THR A 205 -19.31 11.76 -6.54
CA THR A 205 -17.90 12.17 -6.67
C THR A 205 -17.44 12.99 -5.44
N GLN A 206 -18.31 13.87 -4.92
CA GLN A 206 -18.03 14.62 -3.69
C GLN A 206 -17.98 13.70 -2.46
N ALA A 207 -18.89 12.73 -2.35
CA ALA A 207 -18.86 11.74 -1.28
C ALA A 207 -17.56 10.92 -1.30
N LEU A 208 -17.15 10.42 -2.47
CA LEU A 208 -15.89 9.67 -2.64
C LEU A 208 -14.67 10.53 -2.32
N ASN A 209 -14.65 11.80 -2.73
CA ASN A 209 -13.58 12.72 -2.37
C ASN A 209 -13.53 13.00 -0.85
N ALA A 210 -14.68 13.10 -0.19
CA ALA A 210 -14.74 13.27 1.26
C ALA A 210 -14.16 12.05 2.00
N VAL A 211 -14.51 10.83 1.57
CA VAL A 211 -13.93 9.60 2.13
C VAL A 211 -12.43 9.54 1.85
N TYR A 212 -12.01 9.80 0.61
CA TYR A 212 -10.59 9.87 0.25
C TYR A 212 -9.81 10.82 1.17
N ARG A 213 -10.29 12.06 1.33
CA ARG A 213 -9.66 13.05 2.19
C ARG A 213 -9.66 12.63 3.66
N ALA A 214 -10.76 12.07 4.15
CA ALA A 214 -10.84 11.57 5.53
C ALA A 214 -9.84 10.46 5.82
N CYS A 215 -9.50 9.64 4.82
CA CYS A 215 -8.48 8.59 4.95
C CYS A 215 -7.04 9.09 4.80
N THR A 216 -6.81 10.27 4.22
CA THR A 216 -5.46 10.85 4.04
C THR A 216 -5.00 11.78 5.15
N VAL A 217 -5.93 12.27 5.99
CA VAL A 217 -5.68 13.18 7.11
C VAL A 217 -5.30 12.39 8.35
#